data_AF-A0A9D8DDN9-F1
#
_entry.id   AF-A0A9D8DDN9-F1
#
_cell.length_a   1.000
_cell.length_b   1.000
_cell.length_c   1.000
_cell.angle_alpha   90.00
_cell.angle_beta   90.00
_cell.angle_gamma   90.00
#
_symmetry.space_group_name_H-M   'P 1'
#
loop_
_entity.id
_entity.type
_entity.pdbx_description
1 polymer ?
#
loop_
_entity_poly.entity_id
_entity_poly.type
_entity_poly.pdbx_seq_one_letter_code
_entity_poly.pdbx_strand_id
1 'polypeptide(L)' 'MKVLHVVRRALRLDDEAGQTTAEYALVILGCAVVAGGLALWAQGGAIEDLFNDVIGKIL' A
#
# COMPACT_ATOMS: atom_id res chain seq x y z
N MET A 1 -3.51 -26.89 -34.51
CA MET A 1 -2.46 -26.58 -33.51
C MET A 1 -2.19 -25.07 -33.31
N LYS A 2 -2.29 -24.21 -34.34
CA LYS A 2 -2.04 -22.74 -34.21
C LYS A 2 -3.00 -21.98 -33.28
N VAL A 3 -4.27 -22.37 -33.24
CA VAL A 3 -5.30 -21.72 -32.39
C VAL A 3 -4.96 -21.82 -30.90
N LEU A 4 -4.43 -22.97 -30.46
CA LEU A 4 -4.04 -23.16 -29.05
C LEU A 4 -2.89 -22.23 -28.65
N HIS A 5 -1.95 -21.96 -29.56
CA HIS A 5 -0.84 -21.03 -29.31
C HIS A 5 -1.29 -19.57 -29.24
N VAL A 6 -2.29 -19.19 -30.03
CA VAL A 6 -2.86 -17.83 -29.99
C VAL A 6 -3.58 -17.58 -28.67
N VAL A 7 -4.45 -18.51 -28.24
CA VAL A 7 -5.18 -18.40 -26.97
C VAL A 7 -4.23 -18.38 -25.78
N ARG A 8 -3.22 -19.27 -25.77
CA ARG A 8 -2.23 -19.35 -24.68
C ARG A 8 -1.34 -18.10 -24.60
N ARG A 9 -1.10 -17.43 -25.72
CA ARG A 9 -0.35 -16.17 -25.77
C ARG A 9 -1.19 -15.00 -25.30
N ALA A 10 -2.47 -14.94 -25.67
CA ALA A 10 -3.39 -13.91 -25.19
C ALA A 10 -3.55 -13.96 -23.66
N LEU A 11 -3.74 -15.16 -23.09
CA LEU A 11 -3.84 -15.35 -21.64
C LEU A 11 -2.56 -14.94 -20.88
N ARG A 12 -1.37 -15.14 -21.46
CA ARG A 12 -0.12 -14.67 -20.84
C ARG A 12 -0.03 -13.14 -20.80
N LEU A 13 -0.39 -12.48 -21.90
CA LEU A 13 -0.34 -11.02 -21.98
C LEU A 13 -1.27 -10.34 -20.97
N ASP A 14 -2.46 -10.91 -20.74
CA ASP A 14 -3.37 -10.44 -19.69
C ASP A 14 -2.83 -10.71 -18.27
N ASP A 15 -2.13 -11.83 -18.06
CA ASP A 15 -1.47 -12.16 -16.78
C ASP A 15 -0.38 -11.14 -16.44
N GLU A 16 0.45 -10.79 -17.42
CA GLU A 16 1.53 -9.80 -17.26
C GLU A 16 0.99 -8.37 -17.02
N ALA A 17 -0.09 -7.97 -17.71
CA ALA A 17 -0.73 -6.66 -17.51
C ALA A 17 -1.52 -6.57 -16.19
N GLY A 18 -2.22 -7.64 -15.81
CA GLY A 18 -2.97 -7.74 -14.56
C GLY A 18 -2.06 -7.79 -13.32
N GLN A 19 -0.94 -8.52 -13.40
CA GLN A 19 0.05 -8.58 -12.33
C GLN A 19 0.63 -7.20 -12.01
N THR A 20 1.03 -6.43 -13.02
CA THR A 20 1.61 -5.10 -12.82
C THR A 20 0.61 -4.13 -12.18
N THR A 21 -0.67 -4.21 -12.55
CA THR A 21 -1.75 -3.38 -11.95
C THR A 21 -2.02 -3.78 -10.50
N ALA A 22 -2.01 -5.09 -10.20
CA ALA A 22 -2.21 -5.60 -8.85
C ALA A 22 -1.06 -5.21 -7.91
N GLU A 23 0.18 -5.19 -8.40
CA GLU A 23 1.36 -4.75 -7.64
C GLU A 23 1.23 -3.29 -7.20
N TYR A 24 0.90 -2.36 -8.10
CA TYR A 24 0.68 -0.96 -7.73
C TYR A 24 -0.54 -0.76 -6.82
N ALA A 25 -1.63 -1.50 -7.07
CA ALA A 25 -2.81 -1.45 -6.22
C ALA A 25 -2.51 -1.91 -4.78
N LEU A 26 -1.70 -2.95 -4.61
CA LEU A 26 -1.27 -3.45 -3.30
C LEU A 26 -0.40 -2.43 -2.56
N VAL A 27 0.49 -1.72 -3.27
CA VAL A 27 1.30 -0.64 -2.69
C VAL A 27 0.41 0.49 -2.18
N ILE A 28 -0.55 0.95 -2.99
CA ILE A 28 -1.49 2.01 -2.60
C ILE A 28 -2.33 1.57 -1.41
N LEU A 29 -2.80 0.32 -1.39
CA LEU A 29 -3.53 -0.26 -0.27
C LEU A 29 -2.66 -0.29 1.00
N GLY A 30 -1.40 -0.69 0.89
CA GLY A 30 -0.43 -0.65 2.00
C GLY A 30 -0.25 0.77 2.54
N CYS A 31 -0.07 1.76 1.67
CA CYS A 31 -0.01 3.17 2.06
C CYS A 31 -1.28 3.63 2.79
N ALA A 32 -2.45 3.22 2.31
CA ALA A 32 -3.73 3.58 2.94
C ALA A 32 -3.87 2.97 4.34
N VAL A 33 -3.43 1.72 4.55
CA VAL A 33 -3.43 1.08 5.86
C VAL A 33 -2.50 1.80 6.84
N VAL A 34 -1.29 2.15 6.40
CA VAL A 34 -0.33 2.90 7.25
C VAL A 34 -0.86 4.28 7.59
N ALA A 35 -1.35 5.03 6.58
CA ALA A 35 -1.91 6.36 6.79
C ALA A 35 -3.14 6.33 7.71
N GLY A 36 -4.03 5.36 7.52
CA GLY A 36 -5.20 5.14 8.39
C GLY A 36 -4.79 4.82 9.83
N GLY A 37 -3.79 3.94 10.01
CA GLY A 37 -3.24 3.63 11.33
C GLY A 37 -2.67 4.86 12.04
N LEU A 38 -1.90 5.69 11.33
CA LEU A 38 -1.38 6.96 11.86
C LEU A 38 -2.50 7.95 12.21
N ALA A 39 -3.52 8.05 11.35
CA ALA A 39 -4.65 8.95 11.59
C ALA A 39 -5.48 8.52 12.81
N LEU A 40 -5.65 7.22 13.04
CA LEU A 40 -6.30 6.67 14.23
C LEU A 40 -5.43 6.86 15.47
N TRP A 41 -4.12 6.64 15.37
CA TRP A 41 -3.19 6.86 16.47
C TRP A 41 -3.15 8.33 16.91
N ALA A 42 -3.21 9.26 15.95
CA ALA A 42 -3.20 10.70 16.22
C ALA A 42 -4.49 11.22 16.91
N GLN A 43 -5.53 10.40 17.07
CA GLN A 43 -6.72 10.77 17.81
C GLN A 43 -6.39 10.97 19.30
N GLY A 44 -7.08 11.91 19.96
CA GLY A 44 -7.10 11.97 21.43
C GLY A 44 -5.81 12.46 22.10
N GLY A 45 -4.96 13.23 21.41
CA GLY A 45 -3.82 13.91 22.05
C GLY A 45 -2.46 13.21 21.91
N ALA A 46 -2.37 12.07 21.21
CA ALA A 46 -1.10 11.36 21.03
C ALA A 46 0.04 12.20 20.42
N ILE A 47 -0.30 13.21 19.61
CA ILE A 47 0.68 14.17 19.07
C ILE A 47 1.21 15.09 20.20
N GLU A 48 0.34 15.55 21.09
CA GLU A 48 0.71 16.38 22.23
C GLU A 48 1.56 15.59 23.24
N ASP A 49 1.20 14.33 23.49
CA ASP A 49 2.00 13.43 24.33
C ASP A 49 3.40 13.19 23.74
N LEU A 50 3.48 12.89 22.44
CA LEU A 50 4.76 12.72 21.74
C LEU A 50 5.61 14.00 21.82
N PHE A 51 4.98 15.16 21.64
CA PHE A 51 5.66 16.45 21.73
C PHE A 51 6.20 16.71 23.14
N ASN A 52 5.40 16.45 24.17
CA ASN A 52 5.79 16.59 25.57
C ASN A 52 6.94 15.64 25.92
N ASP A 53 6.94 14.41 25.43
CA ASP A 53 8.03 13.45 25.62
C ASP A 53 9.34 13.88 24.98
N VAL A 54 9.29 14.52 23.81
CA VAL A 54 10.49 15.01 23.10
C VAL A 54 11.03 16.26 23.77
N ILE A 55 10.18 17.25 24.06
CA ILE A 55 10.60 18.50 24.70
C ILE A 55 11.05 18.27 26.14
N GLY A 56 10.34 17.43 26.89
CA GLY A 56 10.68 17.05 28.26
C GLY A 56 11.98 16.24 28.38
N LYS A 57 12.51 15.70 27.28
CA LYS A 57 13.85 15.08 27.24
C LYS A 57 14.99 16.08 26.94
N ILE A 58 14.66 17.22 26.34
CA ILE A 58 15.64 18.22 25.90
C ILE A 58 15.88 19.28 26.99
N LEU A 59 14.84 19.62 27.75
CA LEU A 59 14.90 20.48 28.94
C LEU A 59 15.31 19.69 30.18
#